data_AF-A0A7H0LLB4-F1
#
_entry.id   AF-A0A7H0LLB4-F1
#
_cell.length_a   1.000
_cell.length_b   1.000
_cell.length_c   1.000
_cell.angle_alpha   90.00
_cell.angle_beta   90.00
_cell.angle_gamma   90.00
#
_symmetry.space_group_name_H-M   'P 1'
#
loop_
_entity.id
_entity.type
_entity.pdbx_description
1 polymer ?
#
loop_
_entity_poly.entity_id
_entity_poly.type
_entity_poly.pdbx_seq_one_letter_code
_entity_poly.pdbx_strand_id
1 'polypeptide(L)'
;MTRAGLAALLLCAAAPLTGCQSDIAVAVTSRQGLVEFSVPATRPPCIDRLTVYAVSDRKNPVWLIDSADRTTCVSHFQYARVPAGFTQRGSAAPLADGQLYLVAVGRPGATGISFFQPGTDGSITREAPEG
;
A
#
# COMPACT_ATOMS: atom_id res chain seq x y z
N MET A 1 8.25 -69.10 8.42
CA MET A 1 9.10 -67.88 8.37
C MET A 1 8.30 -66.79 7.67
N THR A 2 7.65 -65.93 8.43
CA THR A 2 6.78 -64.83 7.97
C THR A 2 7.65 -63.62 7.63
N ARG A 3 7.63 -63.16 6.36
CA ARG A 3 8.27 -61.90 5.97
C ARG A 3 7.21 -60.81 5.85
N ALA A 4 7.36 -59.82 6.73
CA ALA A 4 6.57 -58.61 6.84
C ALA A 4 6.64 -57.78 5.56
N GLY A 5 5.49 -57.22 5.19
CA GLY A 5 5.35 -56.25 4.11
C GLY A 5 6.02 -54.91 4.46
N LEU A 6 6.48 -54.23 3.42
CA LEU A 6 6.90 -52.84 3.49
C LEU A 6 6.17 -52.09 2.37
N ALA A 7 4.97 -51.61 2.71
CA ALA A 7 4.32 -50.54 1.98
C ALA A 7 4.89 -49.22 2.51
N ALA A 8 5.86 -48.64 1.79
CA ALA A 8 6.33 -47.29 2.07
C ALA A 8 5.62 -46.33 1.08
N LEU A 9 4.47 -45.82 1.51
CA LEU A 9 3.84 -44.64 0.92
C LEU A 9 4.78 -43.44 1.09
N LEU A 10 5.46 -43.07 0.01
CA LEU A 10 6.14 -41.78 -0.10
C LEU A 10 5.07 -40.69 -0.21
N LEU A 11 4.73 -40.06 0.92
CA LEU A 11 4.01 -38.80 0.96
C LEU A 11 4.86 -37.74 0.24
N CYS A 12 4.47 -37.38 -0.98
CA CYS A 12 4.93 -36.14 -1.61
C CYS A 12 4.50 -34.97 -0.72
N ALA A 13 5.46 -34.41 0.01
CA ALA A 13 5.29 -33.19 0.77
C ALA A 13 4.88 -32.06 -0.18
N ALA A 14 3.60 -31.71 -0.15
CA ALA A 14 3.10 -30.47 -0.73
C ALA A 14 3.58 -29.33 0.16
N ALA A 15 4.76 -28.79 -0.12
CA ALA A 15 5.21 -27.54 0.47
C ALA A 15 4.23 -26.43 0.03
N PRO A 16 3.50 -25.77 0.96
CA PRO A 16 2.67 -24.65 0.57
C PRO A 16 3.59 -23.55 0.03
N LEU A 17 3.37 -23.15 -1.23
CA LEU A 17 3.93 -21.93 -1.79
C LEU A 17 3.29 -20.75 -1.03
N THR A 18 3.78 -20.48 0.18
CA THR A 18 3.52 -19.22 0.87
C THR A 18 4.18 -18.13 0.06
N GLY A 19 3.42 -17.48 -0.83
CA GLY A 19 3.87 -16.25 -1.48
C GLY A 19 4.07 -15.20 -0.40
N CYS A 20 5.32 -14.97 0.01
CA CYS A 20 5.66 -13.87 0.90
C CYS A 20 5.36 -12.55 0.19
N GLN A 21 4.14 -12.01 0.35
CA GLN A 21 3.92 -10.61 0.06
C GLN A 21 4.78 -9.80 1.03
N SER A 22 5.66 -8.97 0.47
CA SER A 22 6.53 -8.12 1.28
C SER A 22 5.77 -6.85 1.69
N ASP A 23 5.91 -6.45 2.94
CA ASP A 23 5.35 -5.19 3.43
C ASP A 23 6.21 -4.00 2.94
N ILE A 24 5.56 -2.91 2.53
CA ILE A 24 6.19 -1.66 2.15
C ILE A 24 5.88 -0.61 3.22
N ALA A 25 6.92 -0.11 3.88
CA ALA A 25 6.75 1.03 4.77
C ALA A 25 6.30 2.28 4.00
N VAL A 26 5.26 2.96 4.49
CA VAL A 26 4.78 4.24 3.92
C VAL A 26 4.95 5.33 4.96
N ALA A 27 5.74 6.35 4.63
CA ALA A 27 5.84 7.60 5.37
C ALA A 27 4.75 8.57 4.87
N VAL A 28 4.13 9.29 5.80
CA VAL A 28 3.11 10.31 5.54
C VAL A 28 3.53 11.55 6.29
N THR A 29 3.68 12.66 5.58
CA THR A 29 4.12 13.95 6.11
C THR A 29 3.25 15.07 5.56
N SER A 30 3.22 16.21 6.25
CA SER A 30 2.67 17.44 5.68
C SER A 30 3.78 18.45 5.45
N ARG A 31 3.79 19.06 4.28
CA ARG A 31 4.63 20.23 3.96
C ARG A 31 3.76 21.31 3.35
N GLN A 32 3.78 22.50 3.94
CA GLN A 32 3.06 23.67 3.41
C GLN A 32 1.55 23.42 3.21
N GLY A 33 0.92 22.65 4.10
CA GLY A 33 -0.50 22.29 4.01
C GLY A 33 -0.82 21.19 3.00
N LEU A 34 0.20 20.53 2.43
CA LEU A 34 0.05 19.47 1.46
C LEU A 34 0.44 18.13 2.08
N VAL A 35 -0.42 17.13 1.93
CA VAL A 35 -0.13 15.75 2.35
C VAL A 35 0.79 15.09 1.33
N GLU A 36 1.90 14.56 1.81
CA GLU A 36 2.90 13.84 1.03
C GLU A 36 3.05 12.40 1.55
N PHE A 37 3.17 11.46 0.61
CA PHE A 37 3.40 10.04 0.85
C PHE A 37 4.77 9.67 0.30
N SER A 38 5.61 9.02 1.11
CA SER A 38 6.96 8.63 0.72
C SER A 38 7.23 7.18 1.07
N VAL A 39 7.80 6.43 0.13
CA VAL A 39 8.21 5.04 0.33
C VAL A 39 9.74 4.99 0.42
N PRO A 40 10.34 4.39 1.48
CA PRO A 40 11.78 4.29 1.60
C PRO A 40 12.42 3.59 0.40
N ALA A 41 13.52 4.17 -0.08
CA ALA A 41 14.14 3.85 -1.37
C ALA A 41 15.01 2.58 -1.37
N THR A 42 14.55 1.47 -0.77
CA THR A 42 15.20 0.17 -1.03
C THR A 42 14.94 -0.21 -2.49
N ARG A 43 15.97 0.07 -3.30
CA ARG A 43 16.06 0.25 -4.75
C ARG A 43 15.26 -0.72 -5.64
N PRO A 44 14.49 -0.17 -6.60
CA PRO A 44 13.57 0.96 -6.44
C PRO A 44 12.22 0.44 -5.91
N PRO A 45 11.48 1.25 -5.13
CA PRO A 45 10.18 0.82 -4.61
C PRO A 45 9.14 0.66 -5.73
N CYS A 46 9.35 1.25 -6.93
CA CYS A 46 8.49 1.18 -8.13
C CYS A 46 7.02 0.92 -7.80
N ILE A 47 6.42 1.89 -7.11
CA ILE A 47 5.01 1.84 -6.80
C ILE A 47 4.25 2.04 -8.10
N ASP A 48 3.33 1.13 -8.43
CA ASP A 48 2.48 1.21 -9.62
C ASP A 48 1.04 1.62 -9.27
N ARG A 49 0.70 1.68 -7.99
CA ARG A 49 -0.61 2.09 -7.49
C ARG A 49 -0.51 2.80 -6.16
N LEU A 50 -1.27 3.88 -6.02
CA LEU A 50 -1.57 4.51 -4.74
C LEU A 50 -3.08 4.74 -4.63
N THR A 51 -3.63 4.40 -3.47
CA THR A 51 -5.05 4.62 -3.17
C THR A 51 -5.22 5.17 -1.77
N VAL A 52 -6.08 6.17 -1.62
CA VAL A 52 -6.47 6.76 -0.34
C VAL A 52 -7.95 6.54 -0.12
N TYR A 53 -8.31 6.12 1.09
CA TYR A 53 -9.68 5.90 1.54
C TYR A 53 -9.94 6.68 2.81
N ALA A 54 -11.16 7.19 2.98
CA ALA A 54 -11.64 7.49 4.32
C ALA A 54 -11.80 6.17 5.07
N VAL A 55 -11.38 6.08 6.34
CA VAL A 55 -11.52 4.82 7.09
C VAL A 55 -13.00 4.42 7.26
N SER A 56 -13.90 5.41 7.30
CA SER A 56 -15.36 5.23 7.32
C SER A 56 -15.94 4.65 6.02
N ASP A 57 -15.23 4.77 4.89
CA ASP A 57 -15.65 4.22 3.59
C ASP A 57 -14.46 3.66 2.80
N ARG A 58 -14.13 2.40 3.08
CA ARG A 58 -13.05 1.68 2.37
C ARG A 58 -13.48 1.13 0.99
N LYS A 59 -14.73 1.31 0.57
CA LYS A 59 -15.22 0.84 -0.74
C LYS A 59 -15.04 1.90 -1.81
N ASN A 60 -15.12 3.18 -1.43
CA ASN A 60 -14.99 4.30 -2.35
C ASN A 60 -13.69 5.08 -2.06
N PRO A 61 -12.66 4.96 -2.89
CA PRO A 61 -11.43 5.73 -2.68
C PRO A 61 -11.68 7.22 -2.89
N VAL A 62 -11.10 8.04 -2.01
CA VAL A 62 -11.09 9.51 -2.17
C VAL A 62 -10.02 9.96 -3.17
N TRP A 63 -9.00 9.12 -3.39
CA TRP A 63 -8.00 9.35 -4.43
C TRP A 63 -7.40 8.01 -4.88
N LEU A 64 -7.29 7.81 -6.19
CA LEU A 64 -6.70 6.61 -6.77
C LEU A 64 -5.90 6.98 -8.02
N ILE A 65 -4.62 6.64 -7.99
CA ILE A 65 -3.74 6.71 -9.15
C ILE A 65 -3.09 5.35 -9.40
N ASP A 66 -2.96 4.96 -10.67
CA ASP A 66 -2.23 3.77 -11.10
C ASP A 66 -1.40 4.04 -12.36
N SER A 67 -0.34 3.27 -12.56
CA SER A 67 0.51 3.30 -13.75
C SER A 67 0.43 1.96 -14.47
N ALA A 68 0.12 2.00 -15.77
CA ALA A 68 0.31 0.85 -16.64
C ALA A 68 1.79 0.68 -17.04
N ASP A 69 2.57 1.76 -16.95
CA ASP A 69 4.01 1.75 -17.20
C ASP A 69 4.77 1.27 -15.96
N ARG A 70 5.38 0.08 -16.09
CA ARG A 70 6.17 -0.55 -15.02
C ARG A 70 7.62 -0.07 -14.97
N THR A 71 8.03 0.81 -15.88
CA THR A 71 9.39 1.36 -15.93
C THR A 71 9.51 2.66 -15.14
N THR A 72 8.39 3.38 -14.95
CA THR A 72 8.34 4.57 -14.12
C THR A 72 8.35 4.19 -12.63
N CYS A 73 9.42 4.55 -11.92
CA CYS A 73 9.55 4.26 -10.49
C CYS A 73 9.40 5.54 -9.66
N VAL A 74 8.21 5.73 -9.11
CA VAL A 74 7.90 6.84 -8.19
C VAL A 74 7.88 6.32 -6.76
N SER A 75 8.51 7.06 -5.85
CA SER A 75 8.54 6.77 -4.42
C SER A 75 7.96 7.89 -3.56
N HIS A 76 7.61 9.03 -4.18
CA HIS A 76 7.07 10.21 -3.52
C HIS A 76 5.82 10.68 -4.24
N PHE A 77 4.76 10.90 -3.48
CA PHE A 77 3.45 11.27 -4.01
C PHE A 77 2.91 12.44 -3.19
N GLN A 78 2.43 13.47 -3.88
CA GLN A 78 1.70 14.56 -3.27
C GLN A 78 0.21 14.32 -3.50
N TYR A 79 -0.62 14.43 -2.45
CA TYR A 79 -2.06 14.23 -2.56
C TYR A 79 -2.67 15.08 -3.67
N ALA A 80 -3.59 14.49 -4.43
CA ALA A 80 -4.27 15.10 -5.59
C ALA A 80 -3.37 15.53 -6.76
N ARG A 81 -2.04 15.27 -6.72
CA ARG A 81 -1.14 15.47 -7.86
C ARG A 81 -0.86 14.14 -8.55
N VAL A 82 -1.16 14.05 -9.84
CA VAL A 82 -0.86 12.87 -10.66
C VAL A 82 0.60 12.93 -11.16
N PRO A 83 1.49 11.99 -10.77
CA PRO A 83 2.85 11.94 -11.29
C PRO A 83 2.87 11.57 -12.78
N ALA A 84 3.97 11.89 -13.47
CA ALA A 84 4.16 11.45 -14.85
C ALA A 84 4.08 9.91 -14.95
N GLY A 85 3.42 9.40 -16.00
CA GLY A 85 3.20 7.96 -16.20
C GLY A 85 2.00 7.37 -15.45
N PHE A 86 1.40 8.10 -14.51
CA PHE A 86 0.21 7.66 -13.79
C PHE A 86 -1.08 8.20 -14.43
N THR A 87 -2.15 7.45 -14.22
CA THR A 87 -3.53 7.84 -14.52
C THR A 87 -4.32 7.91 -13.24
N GLN A 88 -5.20 8.91 -13.12
CA GLN A 88 -6.14 9.01 -12.01
C GLN A 88 -7.49 8.41 -12.39
N ARG A 89 -8.10 7.65 -11.48
CA ARG A 89 -9.49 7.20 -11.64
C ARG A 89 -10.42 8.14 -10.88
N GLY A 90 -11.28 8.85 -11.61
CA GLY A 90 -12.14 9.88 -11.04
C GLY A 90 -11.36 11.14 -10.64
N SER A 91 -11.97 11.97 -9.78
CA SER A 91 -11.35 13.17 -9.21
C SER A 91 -10.91 12.91 -7.77
N ALA A 92 -9.77 13.46 -7.35
CA ALA A 92 -9.40 13.49 -5.95
C ALA A 92 -10.43 14.32 -5.16
N ALA A 93 -11.03 13.73 -4.12
CA ALA A 93 -11.89 14.46 -3.21
C ALA A 93 -11.04 15.30 -2.23
N PRO A 94 -11.56 16.40 -1.68
CA PRO A 94 -10.87 17.10 -0.61
C PRO A 94 -10.74 16.22 0.64
N LEU A 95 -9.64 16.36 1.36
CA LEU A 95 -9.47 15.76 2.68
C LEU A 95 -10.16 16.63 3.72
N ALA A 96 -10.90 16.01 4.64
CA ALA A 96 -11.55 16.69 5.75
C ALA A 96 -10.64 16.67 6.98
N ASP A 97 -10.56 17.81 7.68
CA ASP A 97 -9.82 17.92 8.92
C ASP A 97 -10.42 17.00 9.99
N GLY A 98 -9.56 16.37 10.79
CA GLY A 98 -9.99 15.46 11.86
C GLY A 98 -10.51 14.10 11.39
N GLN A 99 -10.64 13.87 10.08
CA GLN A 99 -11.06 12.59 9.52
C GLN A 99 -9.86 11.65 9.38
N LEU A 100 -10.00 10.40 9.86
CA LEU A 100 -8.99 9.36 9.69
C LEU A 100 -9.05 8.77 8.27
N TYR A 101 -7.89 8.70 7.62
CA TYR A 101 -7.67 8.13 6.30
C TYR A 101 -6.67 6.98 6.33
N LEU A 102 -6.78 6.10 5.34
CA LEU A 102 -5.81 5.06 5.02
C LEU A 102 -5.22 5.35 3.64
N VAL A 103 -3.90 5.36 3.53
CA VAL A 103 -3.19 5.27 2.26
C VAL A 103 -2.67 3.85 2.07
N ALA A 104 -2.90 3.30 0.88
CA ALA A 104 -2.34 2.04 0.42
C ALA A 104 -1.47 2.29 -0.81
N VAL A 105 -0.27 1.72 -0.83
CA VAL A 105 0.62 1.70 -2.01
C VAL A 105 0.86 0.26 -2.44
N GLY A 106 1.03 0.04 -3.74
CA GLY A 106 1.21 -1.29 -4.30
C GLY A 106 2.30 -1.33 -5.37
N ARG A 107 2.90 -2.52 -5.49
CA ARG A 107 3.73 -2.95 -6.62
C ARG A 107 3.61 -4.47 -6.78
N PRO A 108 4.13 -5.09 -7.85
CA PRO A 108 4.13 -6.53 -7.97
C PRO A 108 4.80 -7.22 -6.77
N GLY A 109 4.05 -8.08 -6.07
CA GLY A 109 4.54 -8.88 -4.94
C GLY A 109 4.64 -8.15 -3.59
N ALA A 110 4.23 -6.88 -3.49
CA ALA A 110 4.34 -6.12 -2.25
C ALA A 110 3.30 -5.00 -2.12
N THR A 111 2.88 -4.72 -0.89
CA THR A 111 1.90 -3.67 -0.56
C THR A 111 2.30 -2.96 0.72
N GLY A 112 1.97 -1.69 0.84
CA GLY A 112 2.18 -0.91 2.04
C GLY A 112 0.94 -0.16 2.45
N ILE A 113 0.70 -0.02 3.75
CA ILE A 113 -0.41 0.77 4.29
C ILE A 113 0.08 1.74 5.37
N SER A 114 -0.57 2.89 5.46
CA SER A 114 -0.39 3.81 6.60
C SER A 114 -1.68 4.57 6.85
N PHE A 115 -1.87 5.00 8.09
CA PHE A 115 -3.01 5.79 8.52
C PHE A 115 -2.56 7.21 8.81
N PHE A 116 -3.44 8.16 8.53
CA PHE A 116 -3.17 9.57 8.78
C PHE A 116 -4.46 10.35 8.99
N GLN A 117 -4.37 11.42 9.78
CA GLN A 117 -5.45 12.35 10.03
C GLN A 117 -4.94 13.77 9.78
N PRO A 118 -5.50 14.51 8.78
CA PRO A 118 -5.18 15.91 8.57
C PRO A 118 -5.66 16.78 9.74
N GLY A 119 -4.80 17.70 10.20
CA GLY A 119 -5.13 18.72 11.18
C GLY A 119 -5.52 20.04 10.51
N THR A 120 -6.25 20.89 11.25
CA THR A 120 -6.72 22.21 10.82
C THR A 120 -5.60 23.23 10.60
N ASP A 121 -4.42 22.99 11.18
CA ASP A 121 -3.20 23.78 11.01
C ASP A 121 -2.29 23.22 9.90
N GLY A 122 -2.78 22.25 9.14
CA GLY A 122 -1.99 21.52 8.15
C GLY A 122 -1.04 20.50 8.76
N SER A 123 -1.14 20.17 10.05
CA SER A 123 -0.42 19.04 10.64
C SER A 123 -0.97 17.69 10.17
N ILE A 124 -0.23 16.61 10.41
CA ILE A 124 -0.72 15.24 10.23
C ILE A 124 -0.43 14.47 11.51
N THR A 125 -1.48 13.90 12.09
CA THR A 125 -1.36 12.92 13.17
C THR A 125 -1.33 11.51 12.55
N ARG A 126 -0.36 10.71 12.97
CA ARG A 126 -0.30 9.28 12.67
C ARG A 126 -0.85 8.52 13.85
N GLU A 127 -2.01 7.90 13.69
CA GLU A 127 -2.43 6.83 14.59
C GLU A 127 -2.18 5.49 13.89
N ALA A 128 -1.29 4.68 14.45
CA ALA A 128 -1.37 3.25 14.17
C ALA A 128 -2.67 2.74 14.83
N PRO A 129 -3.47 1.88 14.19
CA PRO A 129 -4.55 1.22 14.92
C PRO A 129 -3.92 0.47 16.10
N GLU A 130 -4.37 0.77 17.32
CA GLU A 130 -4.03 -0.04 18.48
C GLU A 130 -4.48 -1.48 18.17
N GLY A 131 -3.52 -2.40 18.25
CA GLY A 131 -3.73 -3.83 17.98
C GLY A 131 -4.51 -4.54 19.07
#